data_AF-A0A9W8MYI7-F1
#
_entry.id   AF-A0A9W8MYI7-F1
#
_cell.length_a   1.000
_cell.length_b   1.000
_cell.length_c   1.000
_cell.angle_alpha   90.00
_cell.angle_beta   90.00
_cell.angle_gamma   90.00
#
_symmetry.space_group_name_H-M   'P 1'
#
loop_
_entity.id
_entity.type
_entity.pdbx_description
1 polymer ?
#
loop_
_entity_poly.entity_id
_entity_poly.type
_entity_poly.pdbx_seq_one_letter_code
_entity_poly.pdbx_strand_id
1 'polypeptide(L)'
;MTGFNIRNQSNVANLQVFVSKYTNENGSDKWYQVPNDFASAAQYHWNRNGWELVAFKDLETGVRRGWYLNCGNDTVAITFAGFNQDLGIVRDASA
;
A
#
# COMPACT_ATOMS: atom_id res chain seq x y z
N MET A 1 12.97 -8.52 -4.15
CA MET A 1 12.20 -7.99 -5.29
C MET A 1 11.96 -6.53 -4.97
N THR A 2 12.40 -5.60 -5.82
CA THR A 2 12.27 -4.16 -5.52
C THR A 2 10.80 -3.74 -5.57
N GLY A 3 10.46 -2.70 -4.81
CA GLY A 3 9.10 -2.17 -4.72
C GLY A 3 8.54 -2.21 -3.32
N PHE A 4 7.22 -2.32 -3.19
CA PHE A 4 6.57 -2.20 -1.88
C PHE A 4 5.44 -3.19 -1.66
N ASN A 5 5.27 -3.52 -0.38
CA ASN A 5 4.28 -4.46 0.13
C ASN A 5 3.28 -3.71 1.00
N ILE A 6 1.98 -3.99 0.85
CA ILE A 6 0.93 -3.39 1.68
C ILE A 6 0.11 -4.46 2.39
N ARG A 7 -0.09 -4.30 3.70
CA ARG A 7 -0.99 -5.12 4.50
C ARG A 7 -1.88 -4.30 5.41
N ASN A 8 -3.00 -4.90 5.79
CA ASN A 8 -3.94 -4.40 6.79
C ASN A 8 -3.70 -5.10 8.14
N GLN A 9 -3.34 -4.34 9.17
CA GLN A 9 -3.29 -4.83 10.55
C GLN A 9 -4.25 -4.05 11.46
N SER A 10 -5.30 -3.49 10.87
CA SER A 10 -6.38 -2.82 11.58
C SER A 10 -7.60 -3.73 11.70
N ASN A 11 -8.62 -3.26 12.42
CA ASN A 11 -9.92 -3.92 12.51
C ASN A 11 -10.89 -3.52 11.37
N VAL A 12 -10.43 -2.82 10.33
CA VAL A 12 -11.26 -2.40 9.19
C VAL A 12 -11.42 -3.58 8.22
N ALA A 13 -12.61 -4.19 8.19
CA ALA A 13 -12.87 -5.42 7.43
C ALA A 13 -12.90 -5.21 5.91
N ASN A 14 -13.42 -4.08 5.43
CA ASN A 14 -13.61 -3.79 4.01
C ASN A 14 -12.68 -2.66 3.52
N LEU A 15 -11.38 -2.81 3.81
CA LEU A 15 -10.36 -1.84 3.46
C LEU A 15 -9.86 -2.03 2.02
N GLN A 16 -9.88 -0.96 1.24
CA GLN A 16 -9.26 -0.95 -0.08
C GLN A 16 -8.08 0.01 -0.14
N VAL A 17 -7.11 -0.30 -1.00
CA VAL A 17 -5.99 0.57 -1.35
C VAL A 17 -6.07 1.03 -2.80
N PHE A 18 -5.72 2.28 -3.01
CA PHE A 18 -5.43 2.91 -4.29
C PHE A 18 -3.93 3.21 -4.35
N VAL A 19 -3.31 2.90 -5.47
CA VAL A 19 -1.92 3.24 -5.77
C VAL A 19 -1.91 4.03 -7.07
N SER A 20 -1.42 5.27 -7.04
CA SER A 20 -1.35 6.12 -8.25
C SER A 20 -0.66 5.42 -9.39
N LYS A 21 -1.11 5.56 -10.64
CA LYS A 21 -0.40 5.00 -11.81
C LYS A 21 0.76 5.85 -12.34
N TYR A 22 1.04 7.02 -11.76
CA TYR A 22 1.86 8.04 -12.43
C TYR A 22 3.31 7.64 -12.75
N THR A 23 3.85 6.63 -12.06
CA THR A 23 5.20 6.09 -12.31
C THR A 23 5.18 4.79 -13.13
N ASN A 24 4.00 4.30 -13.54
CA ASN A 24 3.83 3.08 -14.33
C ASN A 24 2.64 3.22 -15.28
N GLU A 25 2.91 3.39 -16.58
CA GLU A 25 1.88 3.57 -17.62
C GLU A 25 0.92 2.38 -17.76
N ASN A 26 1.35 1.18 -17.36
CA ASN A 26 0.51 -0.02 -17.30
C ASN A 26 -0.25 -0.16 -15.96
N GLY A 27 -0.06 0.79 -15.04
CA GLY A 27 -0.75 0.87 -13.77
C GLY A 27 -2.23 1.20 -13.92
N SER A 28 -3.00 0.98 -12.85
CA SER A 28 -4.44 1.22 -12.85
C SER A 28 -4.84 2.08 -11.66
N ASP A 29 -5.78 2.99 -11.89
CA ASP A 29 -6.38 3.85 -10.87
C ASP A 29 -7.52 3.15 -10.10
N LYS A 30 -7.55 1.80 -10.12
CA LYS A 30 -8.55 0.99 -9.42
C LYS A 30 -8.24 0.88 -7.93
N TRP A 31 -9.26 0.51 -7.17
CA TRP A 31 -9.15 0.16 -5.76
C TRP A 31 -9.01 -1.35 -5.61
N TYR A 32 -8.08 -1.79 -4.76
CA TYR A 32 -7.75 -3.19 -4.54
C TYR A 32 -8.00 -3.56 -3.07
N GLN A 33 -8.42 -4.79 -2.81
CA GLN A 33 -8.54 -5.28 -1.43
C GLN A 33 -7.15 -5.40 -0.81
N VAL A 34 -7.02 -5.00 0.45
CA VAL A 34 -5.75 -5.10 1.18
C VAL A 34 -5.74 -6.38 2.00
N PRO A 35 -4.77 -7.30 1.78
CA PRO A 35 -4.68 -8.51 2.58
C PRO A 35 -4.21 -8.20 4.00
N ASN A 36 -4.48 -9.12 4.93
CA ASN A 36 -4.05 -8.97 6.34
C ASN A 36 -2.58 -9.37 6.55
N ASP A 37 -1.99 -10.08 5.59
CA ASP A 37 -0.63 -10.61 5.64
C ASP A 37 0.07 -10.52 4.28
N PHE A 38 1.29 -11.05 4.24
CA PHE A 38 2.11 -11.15 3.02
C PHE A 38 2.15 -12.58 2.45
N ALA A 39 1.04 -13.33 2.53
CA ALA A 39 1.01 -14.73 2.07
C ALA A 39 0.95 -14.85 0.53
N SER A 40 0.28 -13.93 -0.16
CA SER A 40 0.10 -13.98 -1.62
C SER A 40 0.60 -12.72 -2.31
N ALA A 41 1.76 -12.79 -2.98
CA ALA A 41 2.41 -11.64 -3.60
C ALA A 41 1.51 -10.89 -4.59
N ALA A 42 0.62 -11.60 -5.30
CA ALA A 42 -0.34 -10.98 -6.21
C ALA A 42 -1.35 -10.04 -5.53
N GLN A 43 -1.51 -10.15 -4.21
CA GLN A 43 -2.46 -9.36 -3.42
C GLN A 43 -1.81 -8.23 -2.63
N TYR A 44 -0.51 -8.35 -2.29
CA TYR A 44 0.18 -7.38 -1.45
C TYR A 44 1.35 -6.66 -2.12
N HIS A 45 1.85 -7.12 -3.26
CA HIS A 45 3.10 -6.61 -3.83
C HIS A 45 2.86 -5.71 -5.05
N TRP A 46 3.48 -4.54 -5.03
CA TRP A 46 3.58 -3.63 -6.16
C TRP A 46 5.05 -3.53 -6.57
N ASN A 47 5.38 -4.12 -7.72
CA ASN A 47 6.71 -4.05 -8.33
C ASN A 47 6.93 -2.67 -8.98
N ARG A 48 7.06 -1.64 -8.15
CA ARG A 48 7.12 -0.23 -8.55
C ARG A 48 8.06 0.54 -7.64
N ASN A 49 8.84 1.45 -8.22
CA ASN A 49 9.89 2.19 -7.55
C ASN A 49 9.64 3.70 -7.66
N GLY A 50 10.23 4.49 -6.75
CA GLY A 50 10.10 5.95 -6.73
C GLY A 50 8.87 6.44 -5.96
N TRP A 51 8.36 7.62 -6.30
CA TRP A 51 7.29 8.27 -5.54
C TRP A 51 5.90 7.76 -5.92
N GLU A 52 5.12 7.36 -4.92
CA GLU A 52 3.77 6.81 -5.08
C GLU A 52 2.78 7.47 -4.12
N LEU A 53 1.57 7.74 -4.60
CA LEU A 53 0.43 8.04 -3.74
C LEU A 53 -0.25 6.72 -3.37
N VAL A 54 -0.22 6.39 -2.09
CA VAL A 54 -0.91 5.22 -1.51
C VAL A 54 -2.06 5.73 -0.66
N ALA A 55 -3.30 5.41 -1.04
CA ALA A 55 -4.50 5.84 -0.33
C ALA A 55 -5.37 4.67 0.08
N PHE A 56 -5.92 4.73 1.28
CA PHE A 56 -6.81 3.71 1.82
C PHE A 56 -8.22 4.26 1.92
N LYS A 57 -9.20 3.38 1.74
CA LYS A 57 -10.63 3.67 1.85
C LYS A 57 -11.32 2.57 2.63
N ASP A 58 -12.08 2.97 3.63
CA ASP A 58 -13.09 2.11 4.25
C ASP A 58 -14.36 2.14 3.41
N LEU A 59 -14.83 0.98 2.94
CA LEU A 59 -16.07 0.89 2.17
C LEU A 59 -17.33 1.09 3.00
N GLU A 60 -17.27 0.87 4.32
CA GLU A 60 -18.42 1.01 5.20
C GLU A 60 -18.65 2.49 5.56
N THR A 61 -17.60 3.18 6.02
CA THR A 61 -17.70 4.58 6.45
C THR A 61 -17.41 5.59 5.33
N GLY A 62 -16.77 5.16 4.25
CA GLY A 62 -16.33 6.04 3.17
C GLY A 62 -15.10 6.89 3.50
N VAL A 63 -14.53 6.77 4.70
CA VAL A 63 -13.33 7.51 5.13
C VAL A 63 -12.15 7.14 4.23
N ARG A 64 -11.37 8.16 3.85
CA ARG A 64 -10.17 8.01 3.02
C ARG A 64 -8.99 8.74 3.63
N ARG A 65 -7.81 8.15 3.53
CA ARG A 65 -6.54 8.80 3.87
C ARG A 65 -5.45 8.32 2.93
N GLY A 66 -4.61 9.25 2.47
CA GLY A 66 -3.52 8.97 1.55
C GLY A 66 -2.19 9.54 2.00
N TRP A 67 -1.12 8.87 1.59
CA TRP A 67 0.26 9.23 1.86
C TRP A 67 1.03 9.24 0.55
N TYR A 68 1.89 10.24 0.38
CA TYR A 68 2.83 10.32 -0.73
C TYR A 68 4.20 9.87 -0.26
N LEU A 69 4.65 8.72 -0.76
CA LEU A 69 5.76 7.95 -0.20
C LEU A 69 6.80 7.66 -1.29
N ASN A 70 8.08 7.76 -0.97
CA ASN A 70 9.14 7.26 -1.84
C ASN A 70 9.40 5.78 -1.55
N CYS A 71 9.05 4.93 -2.51
CA CYS A 71 9.25 3.49 -2.52
C CYS A 71 10.62 3.06 -3.10
N GLY A 72 11.45 3.99 -3.58
CA GLY A 72 12.90 3.85 -3.73
C GLY A 72 13.43 2.61 -4.47
N ASN A 73 14.67 2.23 -4.14
CA ASN A 73 15.32 1.00 -4.62
C ASN A 73 15.20 -0.16 -3.60
N ASP A 74 14.66 0.11 -2.42
CA ASP A 74 14.51 -0.87 -1.35
C ASP A 74 13.22 -1.68 -1.47
N THR A 75 13.07 -2.71 -0.63
CA THR A 75 11.74 -3.28 -0.37
C THR A 75 11.09 -2.51 0.78
N VAL A 76 9.97 -1.84 0.52
CA VAL A 76 9.24 -1.07 1.54
C VAL A 76 8.02 -1.85 2.01
N ALA A 77 7.94 -2.15 3.30
CA ALA A 77 6.74 -2.72 3.91
C ALA A 77 5.87 -1.62 4.53
N ILE A 78 4.65 -1.48 4.01
CA ILE A 78 3.63 -0.53 4.46
C ILE A 78 2.57 -1.31 5.25
N THR A 79 2.37 -0.93 6.51
CA THR A 79 1.33 -1.49 7.38
C THR A 79 0.29 -0.43 7.68
N PHE A 80 -0.96 -0.72 7.32
CA PHE A 80 -2.11 0.09 7.72
C PHE A 80 -2.63 -0.37 9.09
N ALA A 81 -2.58 0.51 10.08
CA ALA A 81 -3.01 0.24 11.47
C ALA A 81 -4.37 0.89 11.83
N GLY A 82 -5.03 1.53 10.87
CA GLY A 82 -6.31 2.21 11.06
C GLY A 82 -6.24 3.71 10.79
N PHE A 83 -7.39 4.37 10.68
CA PHE A 83 -7.47 5.81 10.37
C PHE A 83 -7.12 6.74 11.54
N ASN A 84 -6.91 6.19 12.73
CA ASN A 84 -6.54 6.97 13.92
C ASN A 84 -5.01 7.01 14.15
N GLN A 85 -4.23 6.41 13.25
CA GLN A 85 -2.78 6.34 13.34
C GLN A 85 -2.15 6.66 11.97
N ASP A 86 -0.86 6.96 11.97
CA ASP A 86 -0.06 7.01 10.75
C ASP A 86 0.34 5.60 10.28
N LEU A 87 0.95 5.51 9.10
CA LEU A 87 1.44 4.24 8.54
C LEU A 87 2.69 3.75 9.27
N GLY A 88 2.75 2.44 9.53
CA GLY A 88 4.00 1.77 9.87
C GLY A 88 4.81 1.50 8.59
N ILE A 89 6.02 2.04 8.50
CA ILE A 89 6.90 1.90 7.33
C ILE A 89 8.21 1.24 7.77
N VAL A 90 8.54 0.10 7.15
CA VAL A 90 9.83 -0.58 7.32
C VAL A 90 10.53 -0.65 5.97
N ARG A 91 11.84 -0.37 5.95
CA ARG A 91 12.66 -0.38 4.73
C ARG A 91 13.76 -1.41 4.89
N ASP A 92 13.73 -2.43 4.04
CA ASP A 92 14.78 -3.44 3.98
C ASP A 92 15.67 -3.13 2.78
N ALA A 93 16.94 -2.85 3.05
CA ALA A 93 17.92 -2.59 2.01
C ALA A 93 18.04 -3.81 1.10
N SER A 94 17.88 -3.60 -0.22
CA SER A 94 18.28 -4.63 -1.18
C SER A 94 19.80 -4.70 -1.20
N ALA A 95 20.36 -5.85 -0.81
CA ALA A 95 21.79 -6.15 -0.90
C ALA A 95 22.33 -6.01 -2.33
#